data_AF-A0A2N3GX55-F1
#
_entry.id   AF-A0A2N3GX55-F1
#
_cell.length_a   1.000
_cell.length_b   1.000
_cell.length_c   1.000
_cell.angle_alpha   90.00
_cell.angle_beta   90.00
_cell.angle_gamma   90.00
#
_symmetry.space_group_name_H-M   'P 1'
#
loop_
_entity.id
_entity.type
_entity.pdbx_description
1 polymer ?
#
loop_
_entity_poly.entity_id
_entity_poly.type
_entity_poly.pdbx_seq_one_letter_code
_entity_poly.pdbx_strand_id
1 'polypeptide(L)'
;MTVSLPTLLESLRQLVANPTSNIAAASLALAVAVVFVLIIAVIIMIFIVRPTRSRTETPTEAGSEPQDSPLVSALRRRRGLVIALLGVVAIAATYISSSSNSYCSDTCHSMQDAAATWRTGAHEESRCVSCHETSVVDAAMTRTRHLVASISGHDTLVVRARVSSLRCLACHKAILNGTATSDRGIIVEHGRIITAGMECLDCHASVGHGSGATSSGVMRQCMTCHDGERALNACFVCHEGDPSMAAVSGRDFGTVTLPSPRCDGCHAAP
;
A
#
# COMPACT_ATOMS: atom_id res chain seq x y z
N MET A 1 10.78 -17.18 35.79
CA MET A 1 12.03 -16.50 35.39
C MET A 1 12.02 -15.10 35.97
N THR A 2 12.71 -14.88 37.09
CA THR A 2 12.81 -13.56 37.73
C THR A 2 13.99 -12.81 37.11
N VAL A 3 13.70 -11.89 36.19
CA VAL A 3 14.71 -11.00 35.63
C VAL A 3 15.17 -10.07 36.75
N SER A 4 16.47 -10.07 37.07
CA SER A 4 17.01 -9.26 38.15
C SER A 4 17.23 -7.82 37.67
N LEU A 5 16.94 -6.84 38.53
CA LEU A 5 17.10 -5.41 38.24
C LEU A 5 18.44 -5.01 37.57
N PRO A 6 19.61 -5.55 37.99
CA PRO A 6 20.88 -5.24 37.33
C PRO A 6 20.96 -5.76 35.88
N THR A 7 20.35 -6.91 35.57
CA THR A 7 20.33 -7.44 34.18
C THR A 7 19.48 -6.59 33.25
N LEU A 8 18.39 -6.01 33.76
CA LEU A 8 17.56 -5.03 33.04
C LEU A 8 18.32 -3.73 32.78
N LEU A 9 19.06 -3.23 33.77
CA LEU A 9 19.85 -1.99 33.64
C LEU A 9 20.94 -2.11 32.57
N GLU A 10 21.64 -3.25 32.55
CA GLU A 10 22.69 -3.50 31.57
C GLU A 10 22.11 -3.66 30.16
N SER A 11 20.96 -4.35 30.03
CA SER A 11 20.25 -4.47 28.74
C SER A 11 19.80 -3.11 28.21
N LEU A 12 19.30 -2.23 29.08
CA LEU A 12 18.93 -0.85 28.72
C LEU A 12 20.16 -0.03 28.31
N ARG A 13 21.26 -0.15 29.05
CA ARG A 13 22.51 0.57 28.75
C ARG A 13 23.10 0.15 27.41
N GLN A 14 23.10 -1.15 27.10
CA GLN A 14 23.54 -1.67 25.81
C GLN A 14 22.64 -1.23 24.67
N LEU A 15 21.32 -1.18 24.89
CA LEU A 15 20.37 -0.72 23.88
C LEU A 15 20.55 0.77 23.54
N VAL A 16 20.87 1.60 24.54
CA VAL A 16 21.16 3.03 24.35
C VAL A 16 22.52 3.24 23.70
N ALA A 17 23.53 2.45 24.06
CA ALA A 17 24.89 2.59 23.52
C ALA A 17 25.01 2.04 22.08
N ASN A 18 24.27 0.98 21.74
CA ASN A 18 24.34 0.29 20.44
C ASN A 18 22.92 -0.06 19.93
N PRO A 19 22.16 0.91 19.40
CA PRO A 19 20.77 0.70 19.00
C PRO A 19 20.57 -0.30 17.85
N THR A 20 21.62 -0.60 17.09
CA THR A 20 21.59 -1.60 16.00
C THR A 20 21.72 -3.04 16.48
N SER A 21 22.14 -3.27 17.73
CA SER A 21 22.33 -4.62 18.29
C SER A 21 21.01 -5.38 18.51
N ASN A 22 19.91 -4.65 18.71
CA ASN A 22 18.58 -5.22 18.85
C ASN A 22 17.53 -4.22 18.33
N ILE A 23 17.32 -4.23 17.02
CA ILE A 23 16.43 -3.30 16.30
C ILE A 23 14.98 -3.42 16.79
N ALA A 24 14.53 -4.61 17.20
CA ALA A 24 13.21 -4.82 17.79
C ALA A 24 13.06 -4.14 19.15
N ALA A 25 14.06 -4.28 20.03
CA ALA A 25 14.05 -3.60 21.32
C ALA A 25 14.18 -2.08 21.16
N ALA A 26 14.99 -1.61 20.20
CA ALA A 26 15.19 -0.19 19.93
C ALA A 26 13.91 0.47 19.36
N SER A 27 13.22 -0.20 18.45
CA SER A 27 11.94 0.29 17.89
C SER A 27 10.81 0.28 18.91
N LEU A 28 10.74 -0.74 19.78
CA LEU A 28 9.79 -0.76 20.90
C LEU A 28 10.08 0.37 21.90
N ALA A 29 11.36 0.59 22.24
CA ALA A 29 11.76 1.67 23.13
C ALA A 29 11.42 3.05 22.54
N LEU A 30 11.64 3.25 21.23
CA LEU A 30 11.24 4.47 20.52
C LEU A 30 9.72 4.66 20.55
N ALA A 31 8.94 3.60 20.29
CA ALA A 31 7.48 3.65 20.31
C ALA A 31 6.95 4.03 21.71
N VAL A 32 7.50 3.41 22.77
CA VAL A 32 7.16 3.75 24.16
C VAL A 32 7.52 5.18 24.49
N ALA A 33 8.70 5.65 24.07
CA ALA A 33 9.13 7.03 24.28
C ALA A 33 8.20 8.04 23.57
N VAL A 34 7.80 7.77 22.32
CA VAL A 34 6.86 8.62 21.57
C VAL A 34 5.49 8.65 22.24
N VAL A 35 4.95 7.49 22.64
CA VAL A 35 3.66 7.42 23.35
C VAL A 35 3.74 8.17 24.68
N PHE A 36 4.83 8.04 25.42
CA PHE A 36 5.05 8.75 26.66
C PHE A 36 5.10 10.27 26.46
N VAL A 37 5.80 10.74 25.42
CA VAL A 37 5.84 12.16 25.03
C VAL A 37 4.45 12.66 24.63
N LEU A 38 3.66 11.88 23.89
CA LEU A 38 2.29 12.24 23.53
C LEU A 38 1.37 12.29 24.75
N ILE A 39 1.48 11.34 25.68
CA ILE A 39 0.74 11.35 26.94
C ILE A 39 1.12 12.58 27.76
N ILE A 40 2.41 12.90 27.89
CA ILE A 40 2.87 14.10 28.58
C ILE A 40 2.32 15.36 27.90
N ALA A 41 2.35 15.44 26.57
CA ALA A 41 1.81 16.58 25.84
C ALA A 41 0.30 16.76 26.08
N VAL A 42 -0.46 15.65 26.14
CA VAL A 42 -1.89 15.65 26.47
C VAL A 42 -2.12 16.04 27.93
N ILE A 43 -1.33 15.53 28.88
CA ILE A 43 -1.43 15.91 30.29
C ILE A 43 -1.13 17.40 30.49
N ILE A 44 -0.06 17.89 29.87
CA ILE A 44 0.29 19.32 29.86
C ILE A 44 -0.85 20.13 29.25
N MET A 45 -1.43 19.67 28.13
CA MET A 45 -2.61 20.31 27.54
C MET A 45 -3.79 20.33 28.51
N ILE A 46 -4.09 19.23 29.21
CA ILE A 46 -5.16 19.17 30.21
C ILE A 46 -4.89 20.12 31.36
N PHE A 47 -3.65 20.21 31.87
CA PHE A 47 -3.28 21.13 32.94
C PHE A 47 -3.29 22.60 32.52
N ILE A 48 -2.91 22.91 31.27
CA ILE A 48 -2.97 24.26 30.71
C ILE A 48 -4.43 24.67 30.43
N VAL A 49 -5.28 23.71 30.06
CA VAL A 49 -6.70 23.97 29.74
C VAL A 49 -7.57 23.96 31.00
N ARG A 50 -7.20 23.20 32.05
CA ARG A 50 -7.94 23.18 33.31
C ARG A 50 -7.74 24.51 34.04
N PRO A 51 -8.81 25.27 34.30
CA PRO A 51 -8.71 26.47 35.10
C PRO A 51 -8.22 26.07 36.49
N THR A 52 -7.10 26.65 36.92
CA THR A 52 -6.62 26.54 38.30
C THR A 52 -7.65 27.22 39.19
N ARG A 53 -8.61 26.45 39.72
CA ARG A 53 -9.52 26.93 40.76
C ARG A 53 -8.69 27.07 42.03
N SER A 54 -8.09 28.23 42.25
CA SER A 54 -7.41 28.54 43.51
C SER A 54 -8.48 28.61 44.59
N ARG A 55 -8.59 27.53 45.35
CA ARG A 55 -9.42 27.48 46.55
C ARG A 55 -8.68 28.19 47.68
N THR A 56 -8.72 29.51 47.64
CA THR A 56 -8.53 30.32 48.83
C THR A 56 -9.59 31.38 48.77
N GLU A 57 -10.74 31.14 49.39
CA GLU A 57 -11.51 32.20 50.03
C GLU A 57 -12.62 31.63 50.92
N THR A 58 -12.51 32.08 52.17
CA THR A 58 -13.52 32.30 53.20
C THR A 58 -14.96 32.43 52.66
N PRO A 59 -15.96 31.88 53.37
CA PRO A 59 -17.35 31.94 52.93
C PRO A 59 -17.94 33.34 53.15
N THR A 60 -18.08 34.16 52.10
CA THR A 60 -19.05 35.27 52.10
C THR A 60 -19.51 35.63 50.68
N GLU A 61 -20.81 35.47 50.47
CA GLU A 61 -21.69 36.11 49.48
C GLU A 61 -21.64 35.72 47.99
N ALA A 62 -22.84 35.82 47.43
CA ALA A 62 -23.30 35.15 46.23
C ALA A 62 -22.95 35.92 44.95
N GLY A 63 -22.66 35.15 43.90
CA GLY A 63 -23.09 35.48 42.55
C GLY A 63 -22.21 36.43 41.75
N SER A 64 -20.96 36.02 41.47
CA SER A 64 -20.38 36.33 40.15
C SER A 64 -19.67 35.11 39.61
N GLU A 65 -20.15 34.59 38.49
CA GLU A 65 -19.46 33.52 37.76
C GLU A 65 -18.06 34.04 37.39
N PRO A 66 -16.98 33.27 37.59
CA PRO A 66 -15.64 33.68 37.19
C PRO A 66 -15.60 33.77 35.66
N GLN A 67 -15.79 34.97 35.12
CA GLN A 67 -15.62 35.24 33.69
C GLN A 67 -14.11 35.30 33.40
N ASP A 68 -13.58 34.24 32.79
CA ASP A 68 -12.22 34.22 32.23
C ASP A 68 -12.02 35.51 31.40
N SER A 69 -10.96 36.27 31.67
CA SER A 69 -10.69 37.47 30.88
C SER A 69 -10.54 37.11 29.39
N PRO A 70 -11.06 37.93 28.46
CA PRO A 70 -11.07 37.62 27.03
C PRO A 70 -9.65 37.39 26.45
N LEU A 71 -8.62 37.93 27.10
CA LEU A 71 -7.22 37.69 26.76
C LEU A 71 -6.75 36.27 27.13
N VAL A 72 -7.14 35.76 28.30
CA VAL A 72 -6.76 34.41 28.77
C VAL A 72 -7.47 33.34 27.93
N SER A 73 -8.75 33.53 27.62
CA SER A 73 -9.49 32.63 26.73
C SER A 73 -8.94 32.65 25.30
N ALA A 74 -8.55 33.82 24.77
CA ALA A 74 -7.90 33.94 23.47
C ALA A 74 -6.52 33.26 23.42
N LEU A 75 -5.68 33.44 24.45
CA LEU A 75 -4.38 32.78 24.56
C LEU A 75 -4.51 31.25 24.68
N ARG A 76 -5.46 30.75 25.47
CA ARG A 76 -5.77 29.32 25.60
C ARG A 76 -6.23 28.73 24.26
N ARG A 77 -7.10 29.44 23.54
CA ARG A 77 -7.58 29.03 22.21
C ARG A 77 -6.45 29.02 21.18
N ARG A 78 -5.59 30.04 21.19
CA ARG A 78 -4.38 30.11 20.34
C ARG A 78 -3.41 28.96 20.63
N ARG A 79 -3.13 28.65 21.91
CA ARG A 79 -2.29 27.51 22.30
C ARG A 79 -2.88 26.18 21.85
N GLY A 80 -4.18 25.96 22.04
CA GLY A 80 -4.88 24.77 21.55
C GLY A 80 -4.79 24.60 20.04
N LEU A 81 -4.93 25.69 19.28
CA LEU A 81 -4.76 25.69 17.83
C LEU A 81 -3.33 25.37 17.40
N VAL A 82 -2.32 25.92 18.09
CA VAL A 82 -0.91 25.61 17.82
C VAL A 82 -0.61 24.13 18.08
N ILE A 83 -1.10 23.58 19.19
CA ILE A 83 -0.91 22.15 19.50
C ILE A 83 -1.60 21.25 18.45
N ALA A 84 -2.84 21.58 18.09
CA ALA A 84 -3.56 20.84 17.05
C ALA A 84 -2.82 20.89 15.70
N LEU A 85 -2.32 22.06 15.32
CA LEU A 85 -1.50 22.23 14.11
C LEU A 85 -0.22 21.39 14.18
N LEU A 86 0.51 21.44 15.30
CA LEU A 86 1.71 20.62 15.49
C LEU A 86 1.40 19.12 15.39
N GLY A 87 0.26 18.68 15.94
CA GLY A 87 -0.20 17.30 15.83
C GLY A 87 -0.47 16.89 14.38
N VAL A 88 -1.18 17.73 13.61
CA VAL A 88 -1.44 17.49 12.17
C VAL A 88 -0.14 17.44 11.38
N VAL A 89 0.78 18.37 11.64
CA VAL A 89 2.10 18.41 10.99
C VAL A 89 2.90 17.14 11.30
N ALA A 90 2.90 16.68 12.55
CA ALA A 90 3.58 15.45 12.94
C ALA A 90 3.01 14.23 12.20
N ILE A 91 1.68 14.07 12.16
CA ILE A 91 1.02 12.97 11.45
C ILE A 91 1.35 13.00 9.96
N ALA A 92 1.27 14.18 9.32
CA ALA A 92 1.59 14.35 7.92
C ALA A 92 3.06 14.00 7.63
N ALA A 93 4.00 14.45 8.47
CA ALA A 93 5.42 14.15 8.33
C ALA A 93 5.70 12.64 8.45
N THR A 94 5.09 11.97 9.44
CA THR A 94 5.21 10.51 9.59
C THR A 94 4.67 9.77 8.37
N TYR A 95 3.52 10.17 7.83
CA TYR A 95 2.97 9.57 6.63
C TYR A 95 3.86 9.79 5.40
N ILE A 96 4.33 11.03 5.17
CA ILE A 96 5.20 11.35 4.03
C ILE A 96 6.50 10.52 4.09
N SER A 97 7.11 10.43 5.28
CA SER A 97 8.34 9.65 5.48
C SER A 97 8.11 8.15 5.23
N SER A 98 7.07 7.58 5.84
CA SER A 98 6.77 6.14 5.76
C SER A 98 6.12 5.70 4.44
N SER A 99 5.76 6.63 3.55
CA SER A 99 5.20 6.36 2.22
C SER A 99 6.21 6.50 1.09
N SER A 100 7.49 6.72 1.41
CA SER A 100 8.58 6.79 0.43
C SER A 100 9.00 5.40 -0.06
N ASN A 101 9.50 5.32 -1.29
CA ASN A 101 9.97 4.06 -1.87
C ASN A 101 11.17 3.50 -1.10
N SER A 102 12.11 4.37 -0.68
CA SER A 102 13.26 3.99 0.14
C SER A 102 12.85 3.43 1.50
N TYR A 103 11.81 4.00 2.13
CA TYR A 103 11.28 3.43 3.37
C TYR A 103 10.81 1.98 3.15
N CYS A 104 9.99 1.75 2.13
CA CYS A 104 9.52 0.41 1.79
C CYS A 104 10.66 -0.55 1.42
N SER A 105 11.63 -0.11 0.61
CA SER A 105 12.69 -0.98 0.10
C SER A 105 13.79 -1.28 1.11
N ASP A 106 14.13 -0.32 1.97
CA ASP A 106 15.35 -0.36 2.78
C ASP A 106 15.04 -0.70 4.24
N THR A 107 13.84 -0.34 4.73
CA THR A 107 13.43 -0.62 6.12
C THR A 107 12.83 -2.00 6.27
N CYS A 108 12.16 -2.51 5.22
CA CYS A 108 11.46 -3.79 5.27
C CYS A 108 12.17 -4.83 4.39
N HIS A 109 12.82 -5.80 5.03
CA HIS A 109 13.38 -6.99 4.40
C HIS A 109 12.40 -7.72 3.45
N SER A 110 11.13 -7.88 3.83
CA SER A 110 10.11 -8.55 2.99
C SER A 110 9.79 -7.85 1.68
N MET A 111 10.22 -6.60 1.49
CA MET A 111 9.97 -5.81 0.28
C MET A 111 11.18 -5.70 -0.64
N GLN A 112 12.34 -6.22 -0.27
CA GLN A 112 13.57 -6.06 -1.05
C GLN A 112 13.47 -6.67 -2.46
N ASP A 113 12.91 -7.89 -2.58
CA ASP A 113 12.74 -8.56 -3.88
C ASP A 113 11.72 -7.84 -4.78
N ALA A 114 10.60 -7.39 -4.18
CA ALA A 114 9.59 -6.62 -4.87
C ALA A 114 10.14 -5.25 -5.33
N ALA A 115 10.98 -4.62 -4.52
CA ALA A 115 11.65 -3.37 -4.87
C ALA A 115 12.70 -3.58 -5.98
N ALA A 116 13.47 -4.66 -5.93
CA ALA A 116 14.47 -4.97 -6.95
C ALA A 116 13.85 -5.18 -8.34
N THR A 117 12.72 -5.88 -8.39
CA THR A 117 11.98 -6.13 -9.64
C THR A 117 11.20 -4.90 -10.11
N TRP A 118 10.65 -4.09 -9.21
CA TRP A 118 10.02 -2.81 -9.54
C TRP A 118 11.01 -1.83 -10.17
N ARG A 119 12.25 -1.75 -9.65
CA ARG A 119 13.34 -0.88 -10.17
C ARG A 119 13.79 -1.19 -11.60
N THR A 120 13.34 -2.29 -12.19
CA THR A 120 13.67 -2.65 -13.59
C THR A 120 12.43 -2.67 -14.49
N GLY A 121 11.25 -2.34 -13.94
CA GLY A 121 9.98 -2.38 -14.63
C GLY A 121 9.55 -1.04 -15.22
N ALA A 122 8.51 -1.06 -16.06
CA ALA A 122 7.95 0.13 -16.72
C ALA A 122 7.34 1.17 -15.76
N HIS A 123 7.25 0.85 -14.46
CA HIS A 123 6.69 1.71 -13.42
C HIS A 123 7.75 2.15 -12.39
N GLU A 124 9.04 2.09 -12.71
CA GLU A 124 10.15 2.43 -11.79
C GLU A 124 10.13 3.86 -11.25
N GLU A 125 9.36 4.77 -11.86
CA GLU A 125 9.19 6.15 -11.38
C GLU A 125 7.99 6.28 -10.41
N SER A 126 7.15 5.25 -10.30
CA SER A 126 5.93 5.28 -9.49
C SER A 126 6.22 5.01 -8.02
N ARG A 127 5.50 5.70 -7.12
CA ARG A 127 5.61 5.41 -5.68
C ARG A 127 4.93 4.09 -5.34
N CYS A 128 5.52 3.26 -4.46
CA CYS A 128 4.94 1.99 -4.02
C CYS A 128 3.51 2.17 -3.49
N VAL A 129 3.31 3.23 -2.71
CA VAL A 129 2.01 3.58 -2.10
C VAL A 129 0.93 3.99 -3.11
N SER A 130 1.31 4.43 -4.32
CA SER A 130 0.34 4.78 -5.37
C SER A 130 -0.50 3.56 -5.78
N CYS A 131 0.09 2.36 -5.70
CA CYS A 131 -0.57 1.10 -6.02
C CYS A 131 -1.07 0.36 -4.78
N HIS A 132 -0.29 0.36 -3.69
CA HIS A 132 -0.54 -0.53 -2.55
C HIS A 132 -1.37 0.07 -1.40
N GLU A 133 -1.66 1.38 -1.39
CA GLU A 133 -2.39 1.99 -0.27
C GLU A 133 -3.73 2.57 -0.69
N THR A 134 -4.83 2.02 -0.17
CA THR A 134 -6.15 2.47 -0.59
C THR A 134 -6.68 3.71 0.13
N SER A 135 -6.29 3.85 1.40
CA SER A 135 -6.64 4.94 2.30
C SER A 135 -5.58 5.02 3.41
N VAL A 136 -5.58 6.10 4.20
CA VAL A 136 -4.67 6.24 5.35
C VAL A 136 -4.87 5.11 6.38
N VAL A 137 -6.10 4.60 6.50
CA VAL A 137 -6.41 3.49 7.42
C VAL A 137 -5.82 2.17 6.91
N ASP A 138 -6.00 1.87 5.62
CA ASP A 138 -5.42 0.68 4.98
C ASP A 138 -3.88 0.74 4.96
N ALA A 139 -3.33 1.92 4.71
CA ALA A 139 -1.91 2.22 4.79
C ALA A 139 -1.33 1.94 6.19
N ALA A 140 -2.05 2.34 7.25
CA ALA A 140 -1.67 2.05 8.63
C ALA A 140 -1.74 0.54 8.93
N MET A 141 -2.86 -0.12 8.57
CA MET A 141 -3.05 -1.55 8.78
C MET A 141 -2.00 -2.39 8.07
N THR A 142 -1.69 -2.08 6.81
CA THR A 142 -0.70 -2.78 6.01
C THR A 142 0.68 -2.66 6.65
N ARG A 143 1.12 -1.45 7.02
CA ARG A 143 2.39 -1.26 7.75
C ARG A 143 2.42 -2.00 9.09
N THR A 144 1.31 -2.01 9.84
CA THR A 144 1.22 -2.79 11.09
C THR A 144 1.37 -4.28 10.83
N ARG A 145 0.76 -4.83 9.77
CA ARG A 145 0.93 -6.24 9.39
C ARG A 145 2.39 -6.56 9.03
N HIS A 146 3.05 -5.70 8.25
CA HIS A 146 4.47 -5.86 7.95
C HIS A 146 5.35 -5.82 9.21
N LEU A 147 5.08 -4.91 10.15
CA LEU A 147 5.79 -4.84 11.43
C LEU A 147 5.59 -6.11 12.26
N VAL A 148 4.35 -6.59 12.38
CA VAL A 148 4.03 -7.82 13.10
C VAL A 148 4.68 -9.03 12.44
N ALA A 149 4.65 -9.13 11.10
CA ALA A 149 5.32 -10.18 10.34
C ALA A 149 6.84 -10.17 10.62
N SER A 150 7.45 -8.99 10.58
CA SER A 150 8.89 -8.81 10.83
C SER A 150 9.29 -9.23 12.24
N ILE A 151 8.53 -8.84 13.27
CA ILE A 151 8.82 -9.18 14.67
C ILE A 151 8.54 -10.65 14.97
N SER A 152 7.48 -11.21 14.39
CA SER A 152 7.10 -12.61 14.61
C SER A 152 7.94 -13.60 13.80
N GLY A 153 8.73 -13.14 12.82
CA GLY A 153 9.49 -14.00 11.91
C GLY A 153 8.61 -14.80 10.94
N HIS A 154 7.34 -14.41 10.78
CA HIS A 154 6.37 -15.07 9.90
C HIS A 154 6.04 -14.19 8.70
N ASP A 155 6.79 -14.35 7.61
CA ASP A 155 6.55 -13.62 6.36
C ASP A 155 5.20 -13.97 5.70
N THR A 156 4.58 -15.09 6.11
CA THR A 156 3.25 -15.53 5.66
C THR A 156 2.11 -14.59 6.06
N LEU A 157 2.34 -13.70 7.05
CA LEU A 157 1.37 -12.69 7.47
C LEU A 157 1.30 -11.49 6.51
N VAL A 158 2.30 -11.34 5.64
CA VAL A 158 2.25 -10.39 4.53
C VAL A 158 1.46 -11.02 3.40
N VAL A 159 0.14 -11.03 3.53
CA VAL A 159 -0.74 -11.35 2.40
C VAL A 159 -0.40 -10.36 1.29
N ARG A 160 -0.02 -10.86 0.11
CA ARG A 160 0.15 -10.04 -1.09
C ARG A 160 -1.18 -9.38 -1.40
N ALA A 161 -1.39 -8.17 -0.88
CA ALA A 161 -2.61 -7.43 -1.11
C ALA A 161 -2.75 -7.21 -2.63
N ARG A 162 -3.84 -7.73 -3.19
CA ARG A 162 -4.13 -7.58 -4.61
C ARG A 162 -4.40 -6.10 -4.89
N VAL A 163 -3.65 -5.51 -5.81
CA VAL A 163 -3.85 -4.13 -6.24
C VAL A 163 -5.16 -4.05 -7.04
N SER A 164 -6.06 -3.16 -6.64
CA SER A 164 -7.33 -2.95 -7.35
C SER A 164 -7.11 -2.22 -8.67
N SER A 165 -7.93 -2.50 -9.69
CA SER A 165 -7.91 -1.82 -10.99
C SER A 165 -8.05 -0.30 -10.90
N LEU A 166 -8.72 0.21 -9.85
CA LEU A 166 -8.83 1.65 -9.60
C LEU A 166 -7.46 2.33 -9.51
N ARG A 167 -6.43 1.62 -9.03
CA ARG A 167 -5.06 2.13 -8.92
C ARG A 167 -4.44 2.29 -10.31
N CYS A 168 -4.63 1.31 -11.17
CA CYS A 168 -4.19 1.35 -12.57
C CYS A 168 -4.90 2.49 -13.32
N LEU A 169 -6.21 2.62 -13.12
CA LEU A 169 -7.05 3.62 -13.78
C LEU A 169 -6.81 5.06 -13.31
N ALA A 170 -6.08 5.27 -12.21
CA ALA A 170 -5.65 6.60 -11.81
C ALA A 170 -4.75 7.26 -12.87
N CYS A 171 -3.95 6.45 -13.59
CA CYS A 171 -3.07 6.92 -14.67
C CYS A 171 -3.53 6.41 -16.05
N HIS A 172 -4.08 5.20 -16.15
CA HIS A 172 -4.45 4.55 -17.42
C HIS A 172 -5.92 4.71 -17.80
N LYS A 173 -6.63 5.75 -17.31
CA LYS A 173 -8.07 5.93 -17.56
C LYS A 173 -8.46 5.88 -19.05
N ALA A 174 -7.56 6.34 -19.93
CA ALA A 174 -7.78 6.35 -21.37
C ALA A 174 -8.05 4.96 -21.97
N ILE A 175 -7.52 3.89 -21.36
CA ILE A 175 -7.67 2.51 -21.87
C ILE A 175 -9.12 2.02 -21.85
N LEU A 176 -9.98 2.65 -21.06
CA LEU A 176 -11.39 2.32 -20.99
C LEU A 176 -12.16 2.66 -22.28
N ASN A 177 -11.59 3.53 -23.11
CA ASN A 177 -12.25 4.04 -24.30
C ASN A 177 -11.71 3.36 -25.55
N GLY A 178 -12.57 2.56 -26.19
CA GLY A 178 -12.28 1.94 -27.47
C GLY A 178 -11.51 0.63 -27.38
N THR A 179 -11.01 0.20 -28.52
CA THR A 179 -10.36 -1.09 -28.72
C THR A 179 -8.86 -0.91 -28.76
N ALA A 180 -8.14 -1.73 -27.99
CA ALA A 180 -6.69 -1.82 -28.00
C ALA A 180 -6.27 -3.13 -28.67
N THR A 181 -5.31 -3.06 -29.59
CA THR A 181 -4.62 -4.24 -30.12
C THR A 181 -3.24 -4.31 -29.49
N SER A 182 -2.89 -5.45 -28.90
CA SER A 182 -1.53 -5.70 -28.38
C SER A 182 -0.54 -5.97 -29.52
N ASP A 183 0.76 -5.87 -29.22
CA ASP A 183 1.83 -6.19 -30.19
C ASP A 183 1.77 -7.63 -30.73
N ARG A 184 1.02 -8.53 -30.06
CA ARG A 184 0.78 -9.91 -30.48
C ARG A 184 -0.54 -10.10 -31.24
N GLY A 185 -1.19 -9.01 -31.65
CA GLY A 185 -2.46 -9.03 -32.39
C GLY A 185 -3.68 -9.37 -31.53
N ILE A 186 -3.59 -9.34 -30.19
CA ILE A 186 -4.78 -9.54 -29.34
C ILE A 186 -5.61 -8.27 -29.25
N ILE A 187 -6.86 -8.34 -29.67
CA ILE A 187 -7.85 -7.26 -29.68
C ILE A 187 -8.64 -7.28 -28.37
N VAL A 188 -8.68 -6.14 -27.67
CA VAL A 188 -9.29 -6.03 -26.34
C VAL A 188 -10.02 -4.70 -26.18
N GLU A 189 -11.29 -4.74 -25.80
CA GLU A 189 -12.04 -3.57 -25.32
C GLU A 189 -12.09 -3.58 -23.78
N HIS A 190 -11.09 -2.95 -23.14
CA HIS A 190 -10.91 -3.02 -21.68
C HIS A 190 -12.14 -2.51 -20.91
N GLY A 191 -12.84 -1.50 -21.43
CA GLY A 191 -14.06 -0.96 -20.81
C GLY A 191 -15.15 -2.02 -20.63
N ARG A 192 -15.36 -2.90 -21.61
CA ARG A 192 -16.34 -4.00 -21.52
C ARG A 192 -15.91 -5.05 -20.52
N ILE A 193 -14.63 -5.41 -20.53
CA ILE A 193 -14.06 -6.41 -19.64
C ILE A 193 -14.16 -5.99 -18.17
N ILE A 194 -13.84 -4.73 -17.88
CA ILE A 194 -13.94 -4.17 -16.52
C ILE A 194 -15.41 -4.05 -16.09
N THR A 195 -16.31 -3.68 -17.01
CA THR A 195 -17.76 -3.65 -16.73
C THR A 195 -18.31 -5.05 -16.45
N ALA A 196 -17.73 -6.08 -17.06
CA ALA A 196 -18.05 -7.49 -16.78
C ALA A 196 -17.45 -8.01 -15.46
N GLY A 197 -16.73 -7.17 -14.70
CA GLY A 197 -16.22 -7.49 -13.37
C GLY A 197 -14.80 -8.07 -13.34
N MET A 198 -14.07 -8.08 -14.45
CA MET A 198 -12.65 -8.48 -14.44
C MET A 198 -11.74 -7.31 -14.02
N GLU A 199 -10.65 -7.64 -13.33
CA GLU A 199 -9.66 -6.69 -12.84
C GLU A 199 -8.39 -6.71 -13.71
N CYS A 200 -7.64 -5.61 -13.74
CA CYS A 200 -6.41 -5.48 -14.54
C CYS A 200 -5.43 -6.62 -14.27
N LEU A 201 -5.29 -7.03 -13.00
CA LEU A 201 -4.37 -8.09 -12.59
C LEU A 201 -4.82 -9.51 -12.96
N ASP A 202 -6.05 -9.72 -13.45
CA ASP A 202 -6.47 -11.03 -13.99
C ASP A 202 -5.67 -11.39 -15.25
N CYS A 203 -5.24 -10.38 -16.01
CA CYS A 203 -4.41 -10.53 -17.20
C CYS A 203 -2.99 -9.95 -17.03
N HIS A 204 -2.80 -8.87 -16.25
CA HIS A 204 -1.53 -8.16 -16.08
C HIS A 204 -0.84 -8.46 -14.73
N ALA A 205 -0.79 -9.74 -14.33
CA ALA A 205 -0.41 -10.18 -12.97
C ALA A 205 0.93 -9.64 -12.43
N SER A 206 1.92 -9.37 -13.29
CA SER A 206 3.28 -8.96 -12.89
C SER A 206 3.69 -7.57 -13.36
N VAL A 207 2.78 -6.76 -13.90
CA VAL A 207 3.10 -5.47 -14.55
C VAL A 207 3.77 -4.43 -13.64
N GLY A 208 3.62 -4.57 -12.32
CA GLY A 208 4.21 -3.67 -11.32
C GLY A 208 5.61 -4.04 -10.82
N HIS A 209 6.09 -5.27 -11.05
CA HIS A 209 7.28 -5.82 -10.38
C HIS A 209 8.11 -6.74 -11.31
N GLY A 210 8.79 -6.18 -12.32
CA GLY A 210 9.64 -6.93 -13.26
C GLY A 210 9.07 -7.03 -14.67
N SER A 211 9.73 -7.77 -15.57
CA SER A 211 9.45 -7.76 -17.01
C SER A 211 7.96 -7.96 -17.30
N GLY A 212 7.37 -6.89 -17.83
CA GLY A 212 5.99 -6.88 -18.28
C GLY A 212 5.73 -8.01 -19.27
N ALA A 213 4.52 -8.57 -19.17
CA ALA A 213 3.95 -9.55 -20.07
C ALA A 213 4.57 -10.95 -20.06
N THR A 214 4.08 -11.80 -19.15
CA THR A 214 3.50 -13.09 -19.58
C THR A 214 2.61 -13.64 -18.48
N SER A 215 1.32 -13.28 -18.50
CA SER A 215 0.32 -14.26 -18.11
C SER A 215 0.28 -15.29 -19.24
N SER A 216 1.14 -16.30 -19.14
CA SER A 216 0.95 -17.54 -19.87
C SER A 216 -0.43 -18.07 -19.49
N GLY A 217 -1.45 -17.80 -20.31
CA GLY A 217 -2.81 -18.24 -20.05
C GLY A 217 -3.98 -17.33 -20.44
N VAL A 218 -3.78 -16.13 -21.00
CA VAL A 218 -4.86 -15.13 -21.27
C VAL A 218 -6.10 -15.66 -21.98
N MET A 219 -5.96 -16.69 -22.83
CA MET A 219 -7.09 -17.26 -23.55
C MET A 219 -8.17 -17.78 -22.61
N ARG A 220 -7.80 -18.41 -21.48
CA ARG A 220 -8.77 -18.92 -20.51
C ARG A 220 -9.63 -17.79 -19.93
N GLN A 221 -9.03 -16.64 -19.65
CA GLN A 221 -9.76 -15.47 -19.15
C GLN A 221 -10.80 -15.02 -20.20
N CYS A 222 -10.42 -14.92 -21.47
CA CYS A 222 -11.33 -14.54 -22.56
C CYS A 222 -12.51 -15.53 -22.71
N MET A 223 -12.22 -16.82 -22.66
CA MET A 223 -13.23 -17.89 -22.83
C MET A 223 -14.22 -17.98 -21.66
N THR A 224 -14.01 -17.25 -20.56
CA THR A 224 -15.01 -17.10 -19.50
C THR A 224 -16.31 -16.48 -20.03
N CYS A 225 -16.20 -15.63 -21.05
CA CYS A 225 -17.32 -14.98 -21.71
C CYS A 225 -17.44 -15.37 -23.20
N HIS A 226 -16.33 -15.61 -23.88
CA HIS A 226 -16.29 -16.05 -25.27
C HIS A 226 -16.33 -17.59 -25.36
N ASP A 227 -17.43 -18.18 -24.92
CA ASP A 227 -17.63 -19.64 -24.88
C ASP A 227 -18.39 -20.18 -26.11
N GLY A 228 -18.86 -19.29 -27.00
CA GLY A 228 -19.71 -19.65 -28.13
C GLY A 228 -21.21 -19.60 -27.83
N GLU A 229 -21.60 -19.48 -26.56
CA GLU A 229 -22.99 -19.30 -26.12
C GLU A 229 -23.28 -17.85 -25.73
N ARG A 230 -22.45 -17.27 -24.85
CA ARG A 230 -22.58 -15.91 -24.33
C ARG A 230 -21.95 -14.88 -25.25
N ALA A 231 -20.84 -15.24 -25.89
CA ALA A 231 -20.17 -14.41 -26.89
C ALA A 231 -19.45 -15.28 -27.92
N LEU A 232 -19.27 -14.74 -29.12
CA LEU A 232 -18.58 -15.42 -30.23
C LEU A 232 -17.15 -15.78 -29.83
N ASN A 233 -16.77 -17.04 -30.05
CA ASN A 233 -15.44 -17.57 -29.72
C ASN A 233 -14.57 -17.82 -30.97
N ALA A 234 -14.97 -17.29 -32.12
CA ALA A 234 -14.20 -17.39 -33.35
C ALA A 234 -12.87 -16.62 -33.23
N CYS A 235 -11.78 -17.17 -33.78
CA CYS A 235 -10.42 -16.65 -33.56
C CYS A 235 -10.29 -15.14 -33.87
N PHE A 236 -10.90 -14.67 -34.96
CA PHE A 236 -10.82 -13.28 -35.42
C PHE A 236 -11.55 -12.27 -34.51
N VAL A 237 -12.36 -12.74 -33.55
CA VAL A 237 -12.99 -11.88 -32.55
C VAL A 237 -11.93 -11.30 -31.61
N CYS A 238 -10.89 -12.09 -31.32
CA CYS A 238 -9.82 -11.72 -30.38
C CYS A 238 -8.46 -11.55 -31.05
N HIS A 239 -8.24 -12.11 -32.25
CA HIS A 239 -6.95 -12.08 -32.95
C HIS A 239 -7.01 -11.31 -34.26
N GLU A 240 -6.18 -10.28 -34.36
CA GLU A 240 -5.83 -9.59 -35.60
C GLU A 240 -4.69 -10.38 -36.29
N GLY A 241 -5.06 -11.43 -37.05
CA GLY A 241 -4.12 -12.27 -37.81
C GLY A 241 -4.04 -13.72 -37.32
N ASP A 242 -2.99 -14.43 -37.75
CA ASP A 242 -2.80 -15.84 -37.40
C ASP A 242 -2.43 -15.97 -35.90
N PRO A 243 -3.24 -16.66 -35.08
CA PRO A 243 -2.99 -16.82 -33.64
C PRO A 243 -1.67 -17.54 -33.34
N SER A 244 -1.09 -18.27 -34.31
CA SER A 244 0.24 -18.88 -34.18
C SER A 244 1.36 -17.83 -34.14
N MET A 245 1.17 -16.62 -34.69
CA MET A 245 2.17 -15.54 -34.63
C MET A 245 2.47 -15.11 -33.20
N ALA A 246 1.47 -15.12 -32.31
CA ALA A 246 1.65 -14.86 -30.88
C ALA A 246 2.49 -15.95 -30.18
N ALA A 247 2.53 -17.17 -30.71
CA ALA A 247 3.35 -18.27 -30.21
C ALA A 247 4.77 -18.29 -30.83
N VAL A 248 5.01 -17.55 -31.93
CA VAL A 248 6.30 -17.52 -32.64
C VAL A 248 7.23 -16.44 -32.07
N SER A 249 6.72 -15.37 -31.44
CA SER A 249 7.55 -14.32 -30.84
C SER A 249 8.39 -14.87 -29.66
N GLY A 250 9.68 -15.13 -29.89
CA GLY A 250 10.64 -15.52 -28.85
C GLY A 250 11.16 -16.97 -28.92
N ARG A 251 10.96 -17.69 -30.04
CA ARG A 251 11.55 -19.02 -30.25
C ARG A 251 12.72 -18.96 -31.25
N ASP A 252 13.87 -19.50 -30.87
CA ASP A 252 15.10 -19.62 -31.69
C ASP A 252 15.07 -20.78 -32.71
N PHE A 253 13.91 -21.42 -32.90
CA PHE A 253 13.78 -22.50 -33.88
C PHE A 253 13.39 -21.93 -35.25
N GLY A 254 13.97 -22.47 -36.33
CA GLY A 254 13.69 -22.04 -37.70
C GLY A 254 12.20 -22.08 -38.05
N THR A 255 11.74 -21.13 -38.86
CA THR A 255 10.36 -21.05 -39.33
C THR A 255 10.00 -22.27 -40.17
N VAL A 256 9.05 -23.08 -39.71
CA VAL A 256 8.40 -24.11 -40.51
C VAL A 256 7.04 -23.57 -40.93
N THR A 257 6.77 -23.51 -42.23
CA THR A 257 5.47 -23.10 -42.76
C THR A 257 4.44 -24.17 -42.40
N LEU A 258 3.64 -23.90 -41.37
CA LEU A 258 2.47 -24.71 -41.06
C LEU A 258 1.26 -24.18 -41.84
N PRO A 259 0.35 -25.06 -42.30
CA PRO A 259 -0.94 -24.63 -42.79
C PRO A 259 -1.70 -23.86 -41.69
N SER A 260 -2.53 -22.90 -42.09
CA SER A 260 -3.31 -22.06 -41.18
C SER A 260 -3.96 -22.91 -40.09
N PRO A 261 -3.76 -22.60 -38.80
CA PRO A 261 -4.26 -23.44 -37.72
C PRO A 261 -5.78 -23.53 -37.81
N ARG A 262 -6.26 -24.77 -37.92
CA ARG A 262 -7.69 -25.10 -37.85
C ARG A 262 -8.11 -25.14 -36.38
N CYS A 263 -9.38 -24.91 -36.10
CA CYS A 263 -9.91 -24.87 -34.71
C CYS A 263 -9.59 -26.16 -33.92
N ASP A 264 -9.46 -27.28 -34.62
CA ASP A 264 -9.14 -28.62 -34.11
C ASP A 264 -7.64 -28.96 -34.11
N GLY A 265 -6.77 -28.07 -34.60
CA GLY A 265 -5.34 -28.34 -34.80
C GLY A 265 -4.49 -28.29 -33.52
N CYS A 266 -4.99 -27.69 -32.45
CA CYS A 266 -4.29 -27.58 -31.16
C CYS A 266 -5.10 -28.15 -29.97
N HIS A 267 -6.42 -28.21 -30.08
CA HIS A 267 -7.33 -28.85 -29.14
C HIS A 267 -8.44 -29.54 -29.90
N ALA A 268 -8.96 -30.66 -29.40
CA ALA A 268 -10.17 -31.24 -29.97
C ALA A 268 -11.32 -30.22 -29.81
N ALA A 269 -12.02 -29.92 -30.91
CA ALA A 269 -13.25 -29.15 -30.86
C ALA A 269 -14.28 -29.91 -30.00
N PRO A 270 -15.03 -29.24 -29.11
CA PRO A 270 -16.11 -29.87 -28.36
C PRO A 270 -17.23 -30.37 -29.28
#